data_AF-A0A0Z8EH71-F1
#
_entry.id   AF-A0A0Z8EH71-F1
#
_cell.length_a   1.000
_cell.length_b   1.000
_cell.length_c   1.000
_cell.angle_alpha   90.00
_cell.angle_beta   90.00
_cell.angle_gamma   90.00
#
_symmetry.space_group_name_H-M   'P 1'
#
loop_
_entity.id
_entity.type
_entity.pdbx_description
1 polymer ?
#
loop_
_entity_poly.entity_id
_entity_poly.type
_entity_poly.pdbx_seq_one_letter_code
_entity_poly.pdbx_strand_id
1 'polypeptide(L)'
;MSIFTTILASIVAIEHLYIMYLETFATHSSSTSRVFNMEKEELQRKSVTTLFKNQGIYNGLLAVFLIYGIFTGNLEVTTIFVLFVIGAAGYGAATSSPKIILTQGGPAILALISILLFK
;
A
#
# COMPACT_ATOMS: atom_id res chain seq x y z
N MET A 1 21.50 -0.73 -2.18
CA MET A 1 20.37 -0.92 -1.27
C MET A 1 20.87 -1.54 0.01
N SER A 2 20.80 -0.79 1.10
CA SER A 2 21.11 -1.30 2.43
C SER A 2 20.11 -2.38 2.86
N ILE A 3 20.50 -3.23 3.81
CA ILE A 3 19.59 -4.23 4.39
C ILE A 3 18.37 -3.57 5.05
N PHE A 4 18.55 -2.40 5.66
CA PHE A 4 17.47 -1.61 6.25
C PHE A 4 16.47 -1.15 5.19
N THR A 5 16.97 -0.63 4.07
CA THR A 5 16.14 -0.21 2.93
C THR A 5 15.35 -1.40 2.39
N THR A 6 16.01 -2.55 2.20
CA THR A 6 15.36 -3.79 1.72
C THR A 6 14.24 -4.24 2.66
N ILE A 7 14.48 -4.26 3.96
CA ILE A 7 13.47 -4.68 4.95
C ILE A 7 12.28 -3.73 4.94
N LEU A 8 12.53 -2.42 5.02
CA LEU A 8 11.46 -1.41 5.08
C LEU A 8 10.64 -1.37 3.79
N ALA A 9 11.27 -1.40 2.62
CA ALA A 9 10.58 -1.46 1.33
C ALA A 9 9.79 -2.78 1.18
N SER A 10 10.29 -3.89 1.71
CA SER A 10 9.56 -5.17 1.70
C SER A 10 8.30 -5.11 2.57
N ILE A 11 8.35 -4.43 3.72
CA ILE A 11 7.17 -4.19 4.57
C ILE A 11 6.11 -3.42 3.79
N VAL A 12 6.49 -2.36 3.06
CA VAL A 12 5.57 -1.59 2.21
C VAL A 12 4.94 -2.48 1.14
N ALA A 13 5.73 -3.32 0.46
CA ALA A 13 5.19 -4.24 -0.55
C ALA A 13 4.21 -5.26 0.04
N ILE A 14 4.55 -5.86 1.19
CA ILE A 14 3.67 -6.83 1.88
C ILE A 14 2.37 -6.17 2.32
N GLU A 15 2.44 -4.94 2.84
CA GLU A 15 1.25 -4.17 3.19
C GLU A 15 0.32 -3.99 1.99
N HIS A 16 0.85 -3.62 0.83
CA HIS A 16 0.03 -3.39 -0.37
C HIS A 16 -0.52 -4.69 -0.97
N LEU A 17 0.19 -5.82 -0.81
CA LEU A 17 -0.36 -7.14 -1.12
C LEU A 17 -1.51 -7.52 -0.17
N TYR A 18 -1.40 -7.17 1.12
CA TYR A 18 -2.47 -7.38 2.09
C TYR A 18 -3.71 -6.53 1.77
N ILE A 19 -3.49 -5.26 1.41
CA ILE A 19 -4.55 -4.35 0.95
C ILE A 19 -5.21 -4.90 -0.32
N MET A 20 -4.44 -5.30 -1.33
CA MET A 20 -4.96 -5.98 -2.53
C MET A 20 -5.81 -7.19 -2.14
N TYR A 21 -5.34 -8.03 -1.21
CA TYR A 21 -6.10 -9.20 -0.79
C TYR A 21 -7.48 -8.83 -0.23
N LEU A 22 -7.52 -7.84 0.66
CA LEU A 22 -8.77 -7.36 1.26
C LEU A 22 -9.71 -6.72 0.23
N GLU A 23 -9.17 -5.94 -0.69
CA GLU A 23 -9.94 -5.20 -1.69
C GLU A 23 -10.45 -6.09 -2.83
N THR A 24 -9.60 -7.01 -3.32
CA THR A 24 -9.89 -7.83 -4.52
C THR A 24 -10.55 -9.16 -4.20
N PHE A 25 -10.02 -9.89 -3.21
CA PHE A 25 -10.40 -11.28 -2.97
C PHE A 25 -11.35 -11.42 -1.77
N ALA A 26 -11.10 -10.65 -0.71
CA ALA A 26 -11.86 -10.70 0.53
C ALA A 26 -12.79 -9.47 0.74
N THR A 27 -13.24 -8.83 -0.35
CA THR A 27 -13.97 -7.54 -0.35
C THR A 27 -15.14 -7.48 0.64
N HIS A 28 -15.87 -8.58 0.84
CA HIS A 28 -17.06 -8.63 1.71
C HIS A 28 -16.78 -9.14 3.13
N SER A 29 -15.50 -9.33 3.48
CA SER A 29 -15.11 -9.90 4.77
C SER A 29 -15.29 -8.91 5.94
N SER A 30 -15.41 -9.43 7.16
CA SER A 30 -15.36 -8.60 8.38
C SER A 30 -14.02 -7.88 8.54
N SER A 31 -12.94 -8.48 8.04
CA SER A 31 -11.61 -7.86 8.04
C SER A 31 -11.59 -6.61 7.16
N THR A 32 -12.11 -6.68 5.93
CA THR A 32 -12.19 -5.52 5.03
C THR A 32 -13.06 -4.42 5.62
N SER A 33 -14.25 -4.77 6.12
CA SER A 33 -15.14 -3.82 6.82
C SER A 33 -14.42 -3.08 7.96
N ARG A 34 -13.68 -3.81 8.82
CA ARG A 34 -12.92 -3.23 9.93
C ARG A 34 -11.74 -2.35 9.48
N VAL A 35 -10.96 -2.82 8.50
CA VAL A 35 -9.73 -2.14 8.04
C VAL A 35 -10.07 -0.84 7.31
N PHE A 36 -11.09 -0.85 6.46
CA PHE A 36 -11.53 0.31 5.69
C PHE A 36 -12.62 1.14 6.39
N ASN A 37 -13.07 0.70 7.58
CA ASN A 37 -14.12 1.33 8.36
C ASN A 37 -15.41 1.56 7.53
N MET A 38 -15.87 0.50 6.87
CA MET A 38 -17.05 0.49 6.00
C MET A 38 -18.02 -0.61 6.45
N GLU A 39 -19.32 -0.32 6.41
CA GLU A 39 -20.37 -1.31 6.65
C GLU A 39 -20.33 -2.43 5.61
N LYS A 40 -20.67 -3.66 6.01
CA LYS A 40 -20.65 -4.81 5.09
C LYS A 40 -21.66 -4.66 3.96
N GLU A 41 -22.81 -4.07 4.25
CA GLU A 41 -23.88 -3.79 3.30
C GLU A 41 -23.37 -2.84 2.20
N GLU A 42 -22.56 -1.84 2.57
CA GLU A 42 -21.93 -0.92 1.61
C GLU A 42 -20.92 -1.65 0.73
N LEU A 43 -20.08 -2.53 1.30
CA LEU A 43 -19.12 -3.33 0.55
C LEU A 43 -19.79 -4.33 -0.41
N GLN A 44 -21.04 -4.72 -0.16
CA GLN A 44 -21.84 -5.59 -1.01
C GLN A 44 -22.52 -4.86 -2.17
N ARG A 45 -22.56 -3.52 -2.17
CA ARG A 45 -23.06 -2.76 -3.31
C ARG A 45 -22.17 -3.02 -4.53
N LYS A 46 -22.79 -3.49 -5.62
CA LYS A 46 -22.08 -3.90 -6.84
C LYS A 46 -21.09 -2.85 -7.36
N SER A 47 -21.45 -1.57 -7.36
CA SER A 47 -20.54 -0.49 -7.80
C SER A 47 -19.32 -0.34 -6.89
N VAL A 48 -19.51 -0.40 -5.57
CA VAL A 48 -18.43 -0.33 -4.57
C VAL A 48 -17.52 -1.55 -4.71
N THR A 49 -18.09 -2.75 -4.80
CA THR A 49 -17.32 -3.98 -5.00
C THR A 49 -16.46 -3.93 -6.25
N THR A 50 -17.01 -3.48 -7.39
CA THR A 50 -16.25 -3.37 -8.64
C THR A 50 -15.10 -2.39 -8.51
N LEU A 51 -15.33 -1.22 -7.88
CA LEU A 51 -14.28 -0.22 -7.66
C LEU A 51 -13.20 -0.72 -6.71
N PHE A 52 -13.59 -1.33 -5.58
CA PHE A 52 -12.65 -1.91 -4.62
C PHE A 52 -11.77 -2.97 -5.26
N LYS A 53 -12.36 -3.92 -6.02
CA LYS A 53 -11.57 -4.96 -6.69
C LYS A 53 -10.57 -4.39 -7.68
N ASN A 54 -10.93 -3.32 -8.39
CA ASN A 54 -10.02 -2.64 -9.28
C ASN A 54 -8.89 -1.93 -8.51
N GLN A 55 -9.23 -1.24 -7.42
CA GLN A 55 -8.27 -0.59 -6.51
C GLN A 55 -7.27 -1.58 -5.93
N GLY A 56 -7.73 -2.76 -5.55
CA GLY A 56 -6.86 -3.83 -5.06
C GLY A 56 -5.85 -4.28 -6.10
N ILE A 57 -6.24 -4.41 -7.38
CA ILE A 57 -5.29 -4.74 -8.45
C ILE A 57 -4.22 -3.65 -8.63
N TYR A 58 -4.57 -2.37 -8.53
CA TYR A 58 -3.57 -1.29 -8.54
C TYR A 58 -2.57 -1.42 -7.38
N ASN A 59 -3.05 -1.69 -6.16
CA ASN A 59 -2.20 -1.96 -5.00
C ASN A 59 -1.29 -3.19 -5.21
N GLY A 60 -1.82 -4.25 -5.82
CA GLY A 60 -1.06 -5.45 -6.18
C GLY A 60 0.06 -5.17 -7.17
N LEU A 61 -0.23 -4.44 -8.25
CA LEU A 61 0.77 -4.08 -9.27
C LEU A 61 1.85 -3.15 -8.72
N LEU A 62 1.47 -2.20 -7.87
CA LEU A 62 2.42 -1.38 -7.11
C LEU A 62 3.39 -2.25 -6.33
N ALA A 63 2.87 -3.21 -5.56
CA ALA A 63 3.70 -4.11 -4.76
C ALA A 63 4.62 -4.95 -5.65
N VAL A 64 4.15 -5.44 -6.80
CA VAL A 64 4.97 -6.20 -7.76
C VAL A 64 6.14 -5.36 -8.27
N PHE A 65 5.92 -4.10 -8.66
CA PHE A 65 7.01 -3.26 -9.15
C PHE A 65 7.98 -2.84 -8.05
N LEU A 66 7.48 -2.63 -6.83
CA LEU A 66 8.33 -2.39 -5.66
C LEU A 66 9.21 -3.62 -5.36
N ILE A 67 8.62 -4.81 -5.37
CA ILE A 67 9.32 -6.09 -5.23
C ILE A 67 10.38 -6.25 -6.33
N TYR A 68 10.06 -5.91 -7.58
CA TYR A 68 11.03 -5.91 -8.68
C TYR A 68 12.21 -4.96 -8.39
N GLY A 69 11.95 -3.74 -7.92
CA GLY A 69 12.99 -2.80 -7.50
C GLY A 69 13.90 -3.37 -6.40
N ILE A 70 13.30 -4.03 -5.40
CA ILE A 70 14.03 -4.67 -4.30
C ILE A 70 14.91 -5.82 -4.82
N PHE A 71 14.35 -6.75 -5.60
CA PHE A 71 15.08 -7.93 -6.10
C PHE A 71 16.21 -7.57 -7.07
N THR A 72 16.04 -6.53 -7.88
CA THR A 72 17.08 -6.05 -8.80
C THR A 72 18.06 -5.10 -8.13
N GLY A 73 17.83 -4.71 -6.87
CA GLY A 73 18.60 -3.69 -6.18
C GLY A 73 18.48 -2.30 -6.81
N ASN A 74 17.45 -2.07 -7.64
CA ASN A 74 17.23 -0.82 -8.35
C ASN A 74 16.62 0.23 -7.39
N LEU A 75 17.49 1.15 -6.94
CA LEU A 75 17.12 2.19 -5.98
C LEU A 75 16.13 3.20 -6.58
N GLU A 76 16.23 3.49 -7.87
CA GLU A 76 15.34 4.45 -8.55
C GLU A 76 13.90 3.92 -8.59
N VAL A 77 13.72 2.69 -9.04
CA VAL A 77 12.40 2.02 -9.05
C VAL A 77 11.83 1.95 -7.64
N THR A 78 12.64 1.52 -6.67
CA THR A 78 12.21 1.42 -5.26
C THR A 78 11.77 2.78 -4.73
N THR A 79 12.53 3.84 -5.00
CA THR A 79 12.23 5.21 -4.55
C THR A 79 10.95 5.74 -5.18
N ILE A 80 10.74 5.52 -6.48
CA ILE A 80 9.54 5.97 -7.19
C ILE A 80 8.28 5.35 -6.58
N PHE A 81 8.27 4.04 -6.33
CA PHE A 81 7.10 3.39 -5.73
C PHE A 81 6.90 3.72 -4.26
N VAL A 82 7.98 3.92 -3.49
CA VAL A 82 7.87 4.43 -2.11
C VAL A 82 7.25 5.84 -2.10
N LEU A 83 7.70 6.75 -2.98
CA LEU A 83 7.12 8.10 -3.09
C LEU A 83 5.67 8.07 -3.56
N PHE A 84 5.32 7.15 -4.46
CA PHE A 84 3.94 6.94 -4.88
C PHE A 84 3.05 6.59 -3.68
N VAL A 85 3.48 5.64 -2.83
CA VAL A 85 2.74 5.26 -1.62
C VAL A 85 2.57 6.46 -0.68
N ILE A 86 3.62 7.25 -0.47
CA ILE A 86 3.56 8.45 0.38
C ILE A 86 2.54 9.46 -0.17
N GLY A 87 2.53 9.70 -1.49
CA GLY A 87 1.57 10.59 -2.15
C GLY A 87 0.13 10.10 -2.00
N ALA A 88 -0.12 8.82 -2.27
CA ALA A 88 -1.43 8.20 -2.14
C ALA A 88 -1.92 8.22 -0.68
N ALA A 89 -1.04 7.89 0.27
CA ALA A 89 -1.35 7.93 1.70
C ALA A 89 -1.62 9.35 2.19
N GLY A 90 -0.89 10.35 1.67
CA GLY A 90 -1.13 11.77 1.96
C GLY A 90 -2.52 12.22 1.50
N TYR A 91 -2.90 11.89 0.27
CA TYR A 91 -4.24 12.18 -0.25
C TYR A 91 -5.33 11.44 0.55
N GLY A 92 -5.17 10.13 0.77
CA GLY A 92 -6.10 9.32 1.55
C GLY A 92 -6.25 9.80 3.00
N ALA A 93 -5.17 10.29 3.61
CA ALA A 93 -5.21 10.88 4.94
C ALA A 93 -6.02 12.18 4.99
N ALA A 94 -5.94 13.00 3.95
CA ALA A 94 -6.68 14.24 3.84
C ALA A 94 -8.17 14.04 3.52
N THR A 95 -8.52 13.01 2.73
CA THR A 95 -9.90 12.82 2.24
C THR A 95 -10.70 11.75 2.97
N SER A 96 -10.05 10.70 3.46
CA SER A 96 -10.74 9.48 3.90
C SER A 96 -10.52 9.20 5.38
N SER A 97 -9.27 9.10 5.83
CA SER A 97 -8.95 8.83 7.24
C SER A 97 -7.52 9.22 7.57
N PRO A 98 -7.30 10.12 8.55
CA PRO A 98 -5.95 10.51 8.97
C PRO A 98 -5.06 9.33 9.39
N LYS A 99 -5.65 8.18 9.77
CA LYS A 99 -4.88 6.98 10.13
C LYS A 99 -4.07 6.41 8.96
N ILE A 100 -4.46 6.70 7.71
CA ILE A 100 -3.81 6.18 6.50
C ILE A 100 -2.36 6.66 6.41
N ILE A 101 -2.05 7.89 6.82
CA ILE A 101 -0.65 8.37 6.81
C ILE A 101 0.21 7.57 7.79
N LEU A 102 -0.36 7.09 8.90
CA LEU A 102 0.37 6.30 9.88
C LEU A 102 0.51 4.85 9.44
N THR A 103 -0.55 4.24 8.92
CA THR A 103 -0.55 2.82 8.55
C THR A 103 0.18 2.56 7.23
N GLN A 104 -0.15 3.32 6.17
CA GLN A 104 0.43 3.16 4.82
C GLN A 104 1.60 4.10 4.58
N GLY A 105 1.43 5.37 4.97
CA GLY A 105 2.48 6.38 4.79
C GLY A 105 3.70 6.14 5.68
N GLY A 106 3.49 5.69 6.92
CA GLY A 106 4.54 5.52 7.93
C GLY A 106 5.65 4.58 7.46
N PRO A 107 5.35 3.32 7.09
CA PRO A 107 6.34 2.40 6.54
C PRO A 107 7.07 2.95 5.32
N ALA A 108 6.35 3.62 4.41
CA ALA A 108 6.94 4.21 3.21
C ALA A 108 7.86 5.40 3.52
N ILE A 109 7.49 6.28 4.45
CA ILE A 109 8.33 7.39 4.92
C ILE A 109 9.61 6.85 5.57
N LEU A 110 9.51 5.81 6.40
CA LEU A 110 10.69 5.16 6.99
C LEU A 110 11.58 4.54 5.92
N ALA A 111 11.00 3.88 4.90
CA ALA A 111 11.75 3.35 3.77
C ALA A 111 12.48 4.48 3.01
N LEU A 112 11.81 5.61 2.76
CA LEU A 112 12.43 6.77 2.11
C LEU A 112 13.59 7.35 2.93
N ILE A 113 13.41 7.50 4.25
CA ILE A 113 14.49 7.96 5.13
C ILE A 113 15.68 7.00 5.06
N SER A 114 15.44 5.68 5.06
CA SER A 114 16.51 4.69 4.92
C SER A 114 17.23 4.80 3.57
N ILE A 115 16.50 5.00 2.47
CA ILE A 115 17.08 5.23 1.13
C ILE A 115 18.03 6.44 1.16
N LEU A 116 17.61 7.55 1.77
CA LEU A 116 18.38 8.80 1.80
C LEU A 116 19.63 8.69 2.68
N LEU A 117 19.57 7.96 3.80
CA LEU A 117 20.66 7.86 4.76
C LEU A 117 21.64 6.71 4.46
N PHE A 118 21.15 5.59 3.92
CA PHE A 118 21.92 4.34 3.85
C PHE A 118 22.05 3.75 2.44
N LYS A 119 21.36 4.31 1.43
CA LYS A 119 21.33 3.83 0.03
C LYS A 119 21.07 2.31 -0.08
#